data_AF-A0A376YH57-F1
#
_entry.id   AF-A0A376YH57-F1
#
_cell.length_a   1.000
_cell.length_b   1.000
_cell.length_c   1.000
_cell.angle_alpha   90.00
_cell.angle_beta   90.00
_cell.angle_gamma   90.00
#
_symmetry.space_group_name_H-M   'P 1'
#
loop_
_entity.id
_entity.type
_entity.pdbx_description
1 polymer ?
#
loop_
_entity_poly.entity_id
_entity_poly.type
_entity_poly.pdbx_seq_one_letter_code
_entity_poly.pdbx_strand_id
1 'polypeptide(L)'
;MRILHTSDWHLGQNFYSKSREAEHQAFLDWLLETAQTHQVDAIIVAGDVFDTGSPPSYARTLYNRFCCQFTANWLSSGGTGRKP
;
A
#
# COMPACT_ATOMS: atom_id res chain seq x y z
N MET A 1 -19.71 -2.01 -5.49
CA MET A 1 -18.26 -1.76 -5.57
C MET A 1 -17.83 -1.11 -4.28
N ARG A 2 -16.81 -1.62 -3.62
CA ARG A 2 -16.22 -1.11 -2.38
C ARG A 2 -14.83 -0.61 -2.68
N ILE A 3 -14.55 0.63 -2.29
CA ILE A 3 -13.25 1.25 -2.47
C ILE A 3 -12.66 1.61 -1.11
N LEU A 4 -11.35 1.49 -0.98
CA LEU A 4 -10.58 2.15 0.08
C LEU A 4 -9.86 3.34 -0.53
N HIS A 5 -10.07 4.52 0.04
CA HIS A 5 -9.43 5.74 -0.38
C HIS A 5 -8.47 6.21 0.69
N THR A 6 -7.21 6.45 0.32
CA THR A 6 -6.13 6.93 1.17
C THR A 6 -5.25 7.89 0.36
N SER A 7 -4.34 8.60 0.99
CA SER A 7 -3.44 9.57 0.35
C SER A 7 -2.20 9.77 1.23
N ASP A 8 -1.22 10.53 0.71
CA ASP A 8 -0.15 11.13 1.51
C ASP A 8 0.65 10.13 2.36
N TRP A 9 1.08 9.03 1.74
CA TRP A 9 1.85 8.01 2.45
C TRP A 9 3.27 8.47 2.77
N HIS A 10 3.87 9.31 1.93
CA HIS A 10 5.24 9.79 2.10
C HIS A 10 6.25 8.67 2.41
N LEU A 11 6.16 7.54 1.68
CA LEU A 11 7.11 6.44 1.84
C LEU A 11 8.52 6.95 1.58
N GLY A 12 9.43 6.66 2.51
CA GLY A 12 10.80 7.16 2.43
C GLY A 12 11.08 8.42 3.24
N GLN A 13 10.07 9.00 3.90
CA GLN A 13 10.23 10.21 4.70
C GLN A 13 11.33 10.03 5.75
N ASN A 14 12.25 10.99 5.77
CA ASN A 14 13.22 11.17 6.84
C ASN A 14 12.68 12.20 7.82
N PHE A 15 12.15 11.74 8.95
CA PHE A 15 11.53 12.60 9.95
C PHE A 15 12.52 12.86 11.09
N TYR A 16 13.16 14.04 11.10
CA TYR A 16 14.19 14.39 12.10
C TYR A 16 15.28 13.32 12.26
N SER A 17 15.86 12.89 11.13
CA SER A 17 16.88 11.82 11.09
C SER A 17 16.39 10.44 11.54
N LYS A 18 15.06 10.21 11.55
CA LYS A 18 14.44 8.92 11.82
C LYS A 18 13.69 8.43 10.60
N SER A 19 13.90 7.16 10.27
CA SER A 19 13.09 6.45 9.28
C SER A 19 11.71 6.16 9.86
N ARG A 20 10.68 6.23 9.00
CA ARG A 20 9.30 5.80 9.31
C ARG A 20 8.98 4.41 8.77
N GLU A 21 9.99 3.65 8.35
CA GLU A 21 9.84 2.34 7.72
C GLU A 21 8.99 1.36 8.55
N ALA A 22 9.22 1.26 9.86
CA ALA A 22 8.49 0.34 10.72
C ALA A 22 6.99 0.68 10.78
N GLU A 23 6.67 1.97 10.87
CA GLU A 23 5.28 2.44 10.94
C GLU A 23 4.58 2.28 9.58
N HIS A 24 5.27 2.58 8.48
CA HIS A 24 4.76 2.33 7.14
C HIS A 24 4.55 0.84 6.87
N GLN A 25 5.44 -0.04 7.33
CA GLN A 25 5.25 -1.48 7.20
C GLN A 25 3.98 -1.92 7.96
N ALA A 26 3.83 -1.50 9.21
CA ALA A 26 2.64 -1.83 10.00
C ALA A 26 1.34 -1.29 9.36
N PHE A 27 1.36 -0.06 8.83
CA PHE A 27 0.25 0.53 8.10
C PHE A 27 -0.11 -0.26 6.85
N LEU A 28 0.87 -0.64 6.02
CA LEU A 28 0.64 -1.39 4.78
C LEU A 28 0.11 -2.80 5.06
N ASP A 29 0.60 -3.46 6.11
CA ASP A 29 0.10 -4.77 6.54
C ASP A 29 -1.36 -4.67 7.01
N TRP A 30 -1.67 -3.68 7.84
CA TRP A 30 -3.04 -3.40 8.27
C TRP A 30 -3.96 -3.06 7.09
N LEU A 31 -3.46 -2.32 6.10
CA LEU A 31 -4.25 -1.94 4.92
C LEU A 31 -4.59 -3.16 4.07
N LEU A 32 -3.66 -4.11 3.91
CA LEU A 32 -3.91 -5.38 3.22
C LEU A 32 -4.97 -6.22 3.95
N GLU A 33 -4.85 -6.36 5.26
CA GLU A 33 -5.82 -7.10 6.08
C GLU A 33 -7.21 -6.47 6.02
N THR A 34 -7.27 -5.13 6.09
CA THR A 34 -8.50 -4.35 6.00
C THR A 34 -9.16 -4.55 4.63
N ALA A 35 -8.39 -4.47 3.55
CA ALA A 35 -8.89 -4.68 2.20
C ALA A 35 -9.49 -6.08 2.00
N GLN A 36 -8.85 -7.11 2.56
CA GLN A 36 -9.36 -8.48 2.54
C GLN A 36 -10.63 -8.63 3.38
N THR A 37 -10.60 -8.17 4.64
CA THR A 37 -11.72 -8.29 5.59
C THR A 37 -12.99 -7.65 5.03
N HIS A 38 -12.85 -6.48 4.40
CA HIS A 38 -13.97 -5.74 3.85
C HIS A 38 -14.31 -6.09 2.40
N GLN A 39 -13.58 -7.02 1.77
CA GLN A 39 -13.76 -7.44 0.37
C GLN A 39 -13.77 -6.22 -0.57
N VAL A 40 -12.70 -5.43 -0.50
CA VAL A 40 -12.54 -4.19 -1.26
C VAL A 40 -12.19 -4.52 -2.70
N ASP A 41 -12.88 -3.87 -3.65
CA ASP A 41 -12.67 -4.08 -5.09
C ASP A 41 -11.47 -3.26 -5.59
N ALA A 42 -11.19 -2.09 -5.00
CA ALA A 42 -10.06 -1.24 -5.38
C ALA A 42 -9.53 -0.39 -4.21
N ILE A 43 -8.21 -0.16 -4.19
CA ILE A 43 -7.56 0.82 -3.31
C ILE A 43 -7.12 2.00 -4.19
N ILE A 44 -7.51 3.21 -3.80
CA ILE A 44 -7.12 4.46 -4.44
C ILE A 44 -6.19 5.21 -3.50
N VAL A 45 -4.99 5.53 -4.00
CA VAL A 45 -4.01 6.37 -3.30
C VAL A 45 -3.92 7.72 -4.00
N ALA A 46 -4.54 8.74 -3.41
CA ALA A 46 -4.69 10.06 -4.01
C ALA A 46 -3.49 10.97 -3.73
N GLY A 47 -2.35 10.67 -4.37
CA GLY A 47 -1.14 11.51 -4.31
C GLY A 47 -0.12 11.05 -3.27
N ASP A 48 1.09 11.61 -3.39
CA ASP A 48 2.20 11.56 -2.44
C ASP A 48 2.49 10.16 -1.85
N VAL A 49 2.63 9.18 -2.75
CA VAL A 49 3.07 7.81 -2.39
C VAL A 49 4.48 7.82 -1.79
N PHE A 50 5.38 8.61 -2.38
CA PHE A 50 6.76 8.76 -1.95
C PHE A 50 7.03 10.18 -1.47
N ASP A 51 7.89 10.32 -0.46
CA ASP A 51 8.25 11.63 0.10
C ASP A 51 9.09 12.49 -0.85
N THR A 52 9.87 11.85 -1.73
CA THR A 52 10.72 12.54 -2.71
C THR A 52 10.68 11.82 -4.06
N GLY A 53 11.06 12.52 -5.13
CA GLY A 53 11.17 11.93 -6.48
C GLY A 53 12.30 10.91 -6.64
N SER A 54 13.20 10.77 -5.65
CA SER A 54 14.27 9.76 -5.63
C SER A 54 14.26 9.02 -4.29
N PRO A 55 13.22 8.21 -4.03
CA PRO A 55 13.03 7.58 -2.74
C PRO A 55 14.13 6.56 -2.42
N PRO A 56 14.43 6.35 -1.12
CA PRO A 56 15.40 5.35 -0.70
C PRO A 56 14.96 3.92 -1.08
N SER A 57 15.92 3.00 -1.11
CA SER A 57 15.67 1.61 -1.53
C SER A 57 14.55 0.94 -0.73
N TYR A 58 14.54 1.11 0.60
CA TYR A 58 13.54 0.50 1.47
C TYR A 58 12.11 0.96 1.15
N ALA A 59 11.92 2.23 0.77
CA ALA A 59 10.60 2.77 0.42
C ALA A 59 10.07 2.13 -0.86
N ARG A 60 10.93 1.96 -1.87
CA ARG A 60 10.58 1.20 -3.08
C ARG A 60 10.29 -0.26 -2.78
N THR A 61 11.03 -0.87 -1.85
CA THR A 61 10.79 -2.24 -1.41
C THR A 61 9.43 -2.39 -0.73
N LEU A 62 9.05 -1.47 0.17
CA LEU A 62 7.74 -1.45 0.83
C LEU A 62 6.61 -1.36 -0.20
N TYR A 63 6.69 -0.39 -1.12
CA TYR A 63 5.69 -0.20 -2.17
C TYR A 63 5.53 -1.45 -3.05
N ASN A 64 6.63 -1.98 -3.59
CA ASN A 64 6.58 -3.16 -4.46
C ASN A 64 6.07 -4.40 -3.72
N ARG A 65 6.49 -4.60 -2.45
CA ARG A 65 6.01 -5.71 -1.62
C ARG A 65 4.49 -5.62 -1.43
N PHE A 66 3.98 -4.44 -1.08
CA PHE A 66 2.55 -4.20 -0.91
C PHE A 66 1.77 -4.52 -2.20
N CYS A 67 2.20 -4.02 -3.36
CA CYS A 67 1.56 -4.30 -4.65
C CYS A 67 1.55 -5.81 -4.99
N CYS A 68 2.68 -6.49 -4.78
CA CYS A 68 2.78 -7.93 -5.00
C CYS A 68 1.85 -8.72 -4.08
N GLN A 69 1.81 -8.37 -2.78
CA GLN A 69 0.94 -9.03 -1.80
C GLN A 69 -0.54 -8.77 -2.11
N PHE A 70 -0.92 -7.53 -2.41
CA PHE A 70 -2.29 -7.19 -2.81
C PHE A 70 -2.74 -8.03 -4.02
N THR A 71 -1.88 -8.12 -5.04
CA THR A 71 -2.15 -8.93 -6.24
C THR A 71 -2.25 -10.43 -5.94
N ALA A 72 -1.33 -10.96 -5.12
CA ALA A 72 -1.35 -12.37 -4.72
C ALA A 72 -2.62 -12.73 -3.95
N ASN A 73 -3.02 -11.89 -2.99
CA ASN A 73 -4.24 -12.07 -2.21
C ASN A 73 -5.49 -12.05 -3.11
N TRP A 74 -5.51 -11.15 -4.10
CA TRP A 74 -6.58 -11.07 -5.07
C TRP A 74 -6.69 -12.34 -5.92
N LEU A 75 -5.57 -12.84 -6.46
CA LEU A 75 -5.52 -14.09 -7.21
C LEU A 75 -6.02 -15.29 -6.39
N SER A 76 -5.62 -15.37 -5.12
CA SER A 76 -6.05 -16.42 -4.19
C SER A 76 -7.54 -16.36 -3.85
N SER A 77 -8.17 -15.18 -3.91
CA SER A 77 -9.60 -14.98 -3.64
C SER A 77 -10.52 -15.37 -4.81
N GLY A 78 -9.98 -15.93 -5.89
CA GLY A 78 -10.78 -16.54 -6.96
C GLY A 78 -11.08 -15.66 -8.16
N GLY A 79 -10.34 -14.56 -8.37
CA GLY A 79 -10.05 -13.91 -9.66
C GLY A 79 -11.19 -13.72 -10.69
N THR A 80 -12.45 -13.73 -10.27
CA THR A 80 -13.60 -13.81 -11.19
C THR A 80 -14.40 -12.52 -11.15
N GLY A 81 -14.09 -11.62 -12.11
CA GLY A 81 -15.12 -10.84 -12.77
C GLY A 81 -15.29 -9.37 -12.41
N ARG A 82 -14.48 -8.78 -11.54
CA ARG A 82 -14.48 -7.32 -11.36
C ARG A 82 -13.10 -6.75 -11.58
N LYS A 83 -12.88 -6.22 -12.79
CA LYS A 83 -11.75 -5.33 -13.06
C LYS A 83 -11.97 -4.02 -12.31
N PRO A 84 -10.92 -3.38 -11.76
CA PRO A 84 -10.97 -1.99 -11.34
C PRO A 84 -11.28 -1.07 -12.52
#